data_AF-A0A1H8P6Q1-F1
#
_entry.id   AF-A0A1H8P6Q1-F1
#
_cell.length_a   1.000
_cell.length_b   1.000
_cell.length_c   1.000
_cell.angle_alpha   90.00
_cell.angle_beta   90.00
_cell.angle_gamma   90.00
#
_symmetry.space_group_name_H-M   'P 1'
#
loop_
_entity.id
_entity.type
_entity.pdbx_description
1 polymer ?
#
loop_
_entity_poly.entity_id
_entity_poly.type
_entity_poly.pdbx_seq_one_letter_code
_entity_poly.pdbx_strand_id
1 'polypeptide(L)' 'MAVLLLGEVTNGVLNRDATAKTVAAVTALGEVTVLCAGASARDAATEAATIEGVAKVLVAE' A
#
# COMPACT_ATOMS: atom_id res chain seq x y z
N MET A 1 -15.29 -8.49 -3.91
CA MET A 1 -14.66 -8.65 -2.58
C MET A 1 -13.56 -7.59 -2.48
N ALA A 2 -13.27 -7.08 -1.28
CA ALA A 2 -12.28 -6.03 -1.08
C ALA A 2 -11.12 -6.57 -0.23
N VAL A 3 -9.90 -6.14 -0.52
CA VAL A 3 -8.69 -6.50 0.19
C VAL A 3 -8.09 -5.25 0.83
N LEU A 4 -7.91 -5.27 2.15
CA LEU A 4 -7.12 -4.28 2.85
C LEU A 4 -5.69 -4.82 3.02
N LEU A 5 -4.71 -4.12 2.45
CA LEU A 5 -3.30 -4.45 2.52
C LEU A 5 -2.59 -3.41 3.40
N LEU A 6 -1.79 -3.88 4.37
CA LEU A 6 -0.93 -2.99 5.16
C LEU A 6 0.35 -2.72 4.37
N GLY A 7 0.56 -1.46 3.98
CA GLY A 7 1.78 -1.04 3.31
C GLY A 7 2.96 -1.16 4.27
N GLU A 8 4.03 -1.80 3.81
CA GLU A 8 5.22 -1.95 4.64
C GLU A 8 5.99 -0.62 4.62
N VAL A 9 5.85 0.16 5.69
CA VAL A 9 6.47 1.47 5.83
C VAL A 9 7.49 1.43 6.98
N THR A 10 8.73 1.83 6.70
CA THR A 10 9.80 1.95 7.69
C THR A 10 10.42 3.33 7.60
N ASN A 11 10.48 4.06 8.72
CA ASN A 11 11.00 5.43 8.77
C ASN A 11 10.38 6.37 7.71
N GLY A 12 9.09 6.21 7.45
CA GLY A 12 8.35 6.99 6.46
C GLY A 12 8.60 6.62 5.00
N VAL A 13 9.42 5.60 4.74
CA VAL A 13 9.72 5.10 3.40
C VAL A 13 8.94 3.81 3.16
N LEU A 14 8.32 3.70 1.98
CA LEU A 14 7.64 2.49 1.57
C LEU A 14 8.68 1.43 1.17
N ASN A 15 8.54 0.22 1.70
CA ASN A 15 9.14 -0.96 1.06
C ASN A 15 8.30 -1.31 -0.18
N ARG A 16 8.60 -0.66 -1.30
CA ARG A 16 7.85 -0.78 -2.55
C ARG A 16 7.88 -2.20 -3.11
N ASP A 17 9.01 -2.91 -3.03
CA ASP A 17 9.14 -4.26 -3.58
C ASP A 17 8.23 -5.25 -2.84
N ALA A 18 8.28 -5.27 -1.51
CA ALA A 18 7.43 -6.14 -0.70
C ALA A 18 5.95 -5.79 -0.83
N THR A 19 5.62 -4.50 -0.81
CA THR A 19 4.25 -4.02 -0.96
C THR A 19 3.69 -4.37 -2.34
N ALA A 20 4.44 -4.13 -3.42
CA ALA A 20 4.00 -4.44 -4.79
C ALA A 20 3.84 -5.94 -5.03
N LYS A 21 4.75 -6.77 -4.52
CA LYS A 21 4.61 -8.25 -4.59
C LYS A 21 3.34 -8.72 -3.88
N THR A 22 3.03 -8.11 -2.74
CA THR A 22 1.81 -8.44 -2.00
C THR A 22 0.55 -8.00 -2.76
N VAL A 23 0.55 -6.80 -3.36
CA VAL A 23 -0.56 -6.35 -4.24
C VAL A 23 -0.77 -7.33 -5.39
N ALA A 24 0.30 -7.73 -6.09
CA ALA A 24 0.22 -8.70 -7.18
C ALA A 24 -0.33 -10.06 -6.74
N ALA A 25 0.04 -10.52 -5.55
CA ALA A 25 -0.44 -11.79 -5.01
C ALA A 25 -1.94 -11.80 -4.67
N VAL A 26 -2.50 -10.64 -4.31
CA VAL A 26 -3.89 -10.53 -3.80
C VAL A 26 -4.87 -9.90 -4.79
N THR A 27 -4.40 -9.34 -5.91
CA THR A 27 -5.27 -8.65 -6.88
C THR A 27 -6.39 -9.54 -7.43
N ALA A 28 -6.15 -10.84 -7.58
CA ALA A 28 -7.17 -11.81 -8.03
C ALA A 28 -8.28 -12.04 -6.98
N LEU A 29 -8.08 -11.64 -5.73
CA LEU A 29 -9.04 -11.79 -4.64
C LEU A 29 -10.03 -10.62 -4.57
N GLY A 30 -9.72 -9.49 -5.21
CA GLY A 30 -10.58 -8.32 -5.23
C GLY A 30 -9.82 -6.98 -5.27
N GLU A 31 -10.59 -5.91 -5.13
CA GLU A 31 -10.06 -4.53 -5.16
C GLU A 31 -9.12 -4.29 -3.98
N VAL A 32 -7.88 -3.86 -4.26
CA VAL A 32 -6.84 -3.67 -3.24
C VAL A 32 -6.81 -2.22 -2.76
N THR A 33 -7.04 -2.03 -1.46
CA THR A 33 -6.80 -0.78 -0.75
C THR A 33 -5.53 -0.92 0.11
N VAL A 34 -4.57 -0.02 -0.05
CA VAL A 34 -3.32 -0.01 0.74
C VAL A 34 -3.45 1.00 1.89
N LEU A 35 -3.15 0.59 3.12
CA LEU A 35 -3.01 1.49 4.27
C LEU A 35 -1.52 1.73 4.56
N CYS A 36 -1.08 2.98 4.41
CA CYS A 36 0.23 3.44 4.88
C CYS A 36 0.05 4.13 6.23
N ALA A 37 0.53 3.48 7.31
CA ALA A 37 0.40 3.98 8.67
C ALA A 37 1.77 4.25 9.30
N GLY A 38 1.89 5.35 10.03
CA GLY A 38 3.10 5.74 10.75
C GLY A 38 3.29 7.25 10.77
N ALA A 39 4.13 7.76 11.69
CA ALA A 39 4.33 9.19 11.95
C ALA A 39 4.80 10.04 10.75
N SER A 40 5.16 9.41 9.63
CA SER A 40 5.57 10.08 8.38
C SER A 40 5.15 9.24 7.18
N ALA A 41 3.86 8.92 7.06
CA ALA A 41 3.36 7.97 6.07
C ALA A 41 2.95 8.58 4.72
N ARG A 42 2.86 9.92 4.60
CA ARG A 42 2.33 10.60 3.41
C ARG A 42 3.14 10.34 2.13
N ASP A 43 4.47 10.37 2.21
CA ASP A 43 5.33 10.14 1.04
C ASP A 43 5.27 8.67 0.61
N ALA A 44 5.34 7.74 1.58
CA ALA A 44 5.12 6.31 1.34
C ALA A 44 3.76 6.02 0.69
N ALA A 45 2.70 6.72 1.10
CA ALA A 45 1.37 6.59 0.51
C ALA A 45 1.32 7.09 -0.94
N THR A 46 2.03 8.18 -1.23
CA THR A 46 2.16 8.73 -2.59
C THR A 46 2.86 7.71 -3.49
N GLU A 47 3.93 7.08 -3.01
CA GLU A 47 4.61 6.01 -3.72
C GLU A 47 3.71 4.77 -3.91
N ALA A 48 2.98 4.35 -2.87
CA ALA A 48 2.07 3.21 -2.92
C ALA A 48 0.95 3.38 -3.96
N ALA A 49 0.47 4.62 -4.17
CA ALA A 49 -0.56 4.94 -5.16
C ALA A 49 -0.07 4.72 -6.61
N THR A 50 1.24 4.61 -6.84
CA THR A 50 1.82 4.33 -8.16
C THR A 50 1.95 2.82 -8.47
N ILE A 51 1.64 1.95 -7.51
CA ILE A 51 1.72 0.50 -7.68
C ILE A 51 0.51 0.02 -8.49
N GLU A 52 0.77 -0.68 -9.59
CA GLU A 52 -0.28 -1.29 -10.41
C GLU A 52 -1.12 -2.28 -9.59
N GLY A 53 -2.44 -2.20 -9.71
CA GLY A 53 -3.38 -3.01 -8.94
C GLY A 53 -3.85 -2.39 -7.62
N VAL A 54 -3.25 -1.27 -7.19
CA VAL A 54 -3.78 -0.48 -6.07
C VAL A 54 -4.94 0.39 -6.54
N ALA A 55 -6.12 0.17 -5.97
CA ALA A 55 -7.31 0.95 -6.30
C ALA A 55 -7.47 2.19 -5.42
N LYS A 56 -7.00 2.11 -4.17
CA LYS A 56 -7.08 3.19 -3.19
C LYS A 56 -5.93 3.13 -2.20
N VAL A 57 -5.48 4.30 -1.73
CA VAL A 57 -4.54 4.42 -0.63
C VAL A 57 -5.17 5.18 0.53
N LEU A 58 -4.96 4.70 1.75
CA LEU A 58 -5.32 5.33 3.01
C LEU A 58 -4.04 5.74 3.73
N VAL A 59 -4.06 6.90 4.40
CA VAL A 59 -2.93 7.41 5.19
C VAL A 59 -3.37 7.54 6.64
N ALA A 60 -2.58 6.98 7.56
CA ALA A 60 -2.72 7.16 9.00
C ALA A 60 -1.41 7.69 9.57
N GLU A 61 -1.25 9.02 9.53
CA GLU A 61 -0.12 9.76 10.09
C GLU A 61 -0.43 10.28 11.49
#